data_AF-A0A9D9GVA8-F1
#
_entry.id   AF-A0A9D9GVA8-F1
#
_cell.length_a   1.000
_cell.length_b   1.000
_cell.length_c   1.000
_cell.angle_alpha   90.00
_cell.angle_beta   90.00
_cell.angle_gamma   90.00
#
_symmetry.space_group_name_H-M   'P 1'
#
loop_
_entity.id
_entity.type
_entity.pdbx_description
1 polymer ?
#
loop_
_entity_poly.entity_id
_entity_poly.type
_entity_poly.pdbx_seq_one_letter_code
_entity_poly.pdbx_strand_id
1 'polypeptide(L)'
;MIHYSPSPRLEVFEGARLRKTLKACCEQAGIVWLDTSLSKPDIAHFLSPKDESKLNDFKESGVKTVVSAFYAEHDPDARFLHVGRKGKLTLSRKAKRMLAKADLITVPSQKAVDFLRFCGVSGRIEVLLMPLLPYMTQEPPHKRKAGESYFAIMPGDKVCVCLGSFKNREGLKGLEETARLLPDVRFYFFGATKHAFSASYNLAVSRSLSNMHVYRLTSGDLFRSLLSSAKAYLVTDPAPDFIGMGEAMASSSSVVVIGSKEASLYDEGLVCSFAKDAKEAAVLLQAVYNLECEESIMQAAKSAKSQSVARGAARLSELYGSLLGENTHENE
;
A
#
# COMPACT_ATOMS: atom_id res chain seq x y z
N MET A 1 -13.39 16.79 4.33
CA MET A 1 -13.92 15.41 4.23
C MET A 1 -12.85 14.49 3.66
N ILE A 2 -12.66 13.30 4.22
CA ILE A 2 -11.80 12.25 3.63
C ILE A 2 -12.68 11.06 3.26
N HIS A 3 -13.01 10.98 1.98
CA HIS A 3 -14.00 10.06 1.45
C HIS A 3 -13.34 8.80 0.88
N TYR A 4 -13.72 7.67 1.47
CA TYR A 4 -13.50 6.35 0.92
C TYR A 4 -14.49 5.37 1.56
N SER A 5 -15.29 4.71 0.73
CA SER A 5 -16.31 3.75 1.16
C SER A 5 -15.97 2.36 0.64
N PRO A 6 -15.07 1.62 1.32
CA PRO A 6 -14.75 0.27 0.93
C PRO A 6 -15.96 -0.65 1.12
N SER A 7 -15.96 -1.79 0.44
CA SER A 7 -16.76 -2.93 0.89
C SER A 7 -16.41 -3.26 2.35
N PRO A 8 -17.38 -3.65 3.21
CA PRO A 8 -17.09 -4.06 4.60
C PRO A 8 -16.01 -5.15 4.71
N ARG A 9 -15.82 -5.94 3.65
CA ARG A 9 -14.79 -6.99 3.56
C ARG A 9 -13.37 -6.48 3.32
N LEU A 10 -13.20 -5.18 3.07
CA LEU A 10 -11.92 -4.52 2.75
C LEU A 10 -11.56 -3.41 3.74
N GLU A 11 -12.23 -3.33 4.90
CA GLU A 11 -11.99 -2.28 5.91
C GLU A 11 -10.58 -2.28 6.52
N VAL A 12 -9.82 -3.36 6.30
CA VAL A 12 -8.44 -3.53 6.74
C VAL A 12 -7.44 -3.47 5.59
N PHE A 13 -7.91 -3.23 4.36
CA PHE A 13 -7.05 -3.25 3.17
C PHE A 13 -6.40 -1.88 2.89
N GLU A 14 -5.58 -1.81 1.83
CA GLU A 14 -4.75 -0.64 1.53
C GLU A 14 -5.54 0.67 1.50
N GLY A 15 -6.72 0.72 0.84
CA GLY A 15 -7.50 1.95 0.75
C GLY A 15 -8.06 2.42 2.11
N ALA A 16 -8.48 1.49 2.95
CA ALA A 16 -9.00 1.80 4.28
C ALA A 16 -7.87 2.24 5.23
N ARG A 17 -6.70 1.62 5.10
CA ARG A 17 -5.48 2.00 5.83
C ARG A 17 -5.00 3.38 5.41
N LEU A 18 -5.00 3.69 4.10
CA LEU A 18 -4.72 5.03 3.59
C LEU A 18 -5.64 6.09 4.22
N ARG A 19 -6.95 5.82 4.24
CA ARG A 19 -7.92 6.72 4.86
C ARG A 19 -7.61 6.96 6.34
N LYS A 20 -7.29 5.89 7.09
CA LYS A 20 -6.93 5.97 8.50
C LYS A 20 -5.66 6.82 8.71
N THR A 21 -4.66 6.64 7.85
CA THR A 21 -3.41 7.42 7.90
C THR A 21 -3.68 8.90 7.65
N LEU A 22 -4.46 9.24 6.62
CA LEU A 22 -4.79 10.64 6.33
C LEU A 22 -5.63 11.30 7.44
N LYS A 23 -6.54 10.55 8.09
CA LYS A 23 -7.27 11.03 9.27
C LYS A 23 -6.34 11.35 10.44
N ALA A 24 -5.38 10.46 10.72
CA ALA A 24 -4.38 10.71 11.76
C ALA A 24 -3.51 11.94 11.45
N CYS A 25 -3.16 12.18 10.18
CA CYS A 25 -2.48 13.40 9.76
C CYS A 25 -3.33 14.65 10.01
N CYS A 26 -4.63 14.59 9.69
CA CYS A 26 -5.54 15.70 9.97
C CYS A 26 -5.65 15.98 11.48
N GLU A 27 -5.84 14.95 12.31
CA GLU A 27 -5.88 15.08 13.78
C GLU A 27 -4.59 15.71 14.32
N GLN A 28 -3.43 15.25 13.85
CA GLN A 28 -2.13 15.76 14.25
C GLN A 28 -1.89 17.22 13.82
N ALA A 29 -2.49 17.66 12.71
CA ALA A 29 -2.42 19.03 12.20
C ALA A 29 -3.52 19.95 12.77
N GLY A 30 -4.44 19.45 13.62
CA GLY A 30 -5.59 20.23 14.09
C GLY A 30 -6.66 20.46 13.02
N ILE A 31 -6.65 19.69 11.92
CA ILE A 31 -7.62 19.78 10.83
C ILE A 31 -8.81 18.88 11.15
N VAL A 32 -10.01 19.45 11.19
CA VAL A 32 -11.25 18.68 11.40
C VAL A 32 -11.55 17.85 10.15
N TRP A 33 -11.62 16.52 10.31
CA TRP A 33 -12.06 15.62 9.25
C TRP A 33 -13.54 15.24 9.41
N LEU A 34 -14.22 14.99 8.28
CA LEU A 34 -15.64 14.67 8.21
C LEU A 34 -15.83 13.34 7.50
N ASP A 35 -16.79 12.53 7.98
CA ASP A 35 -17.09 11.18 7.48
C ASP A 35 -18.30 11.09 6.55
N THR A 36 -19.11 12.14 6.49
CA THR A 36 -20.33 12.16 5.66
C THR A 36 -20.23 13.17 4.53
N SER A 37 -20.73 12.77 3.36
CA SER A 37 -20.88 13.64 2.21
C SER A 37 -22.02 14.64 2.34
N LEU A 38 -22.85 14.51 3.39
CA LEU A 38 -23.89 15.50 3.73
C LEU A 38 -23.31 16.74 4.41
N SER A 39 -22.06 16.67 4.88
CA SER A 39 -21.35 17.82 5.41
C SER A 39 -20.96 18.79 4.28
N LYS A 40 -20.75 20.07 4.63
CA LYS A 40 -20.17 21.09 3.74
C LYS A 40 -18.69 21.29 4.08
N PRO A 41 -17.77 20.44 3.58
CA PRO A 41 -16.34 20.61 3.82
C PRO A 41 -15.75 21.70 2.92
N ASP A 42 -14.66 22.32 3.36
CA ASP A 42 -13.83 23.20 2.53
C ASP A 42 -13.04 22.41 1.47
N ILE A 43 -12.64 21.19 1.85
CA ILE A 43 -11.89 20.25 1.01
C ILE A 43 -12.55 18.86 1.02
N ALA A 44 -12.77 18.31 -0.17
CA ALA A 44 -13.16 16.92 -0.39
C ALA A 44 -11.98 16.10 -0.91
N HIS A 45 -11.44 15.21 -0.08
CA HIS A 45 -10.30 14.34 -0.42
C HIS A 45 -10.78 12.92 -0.72
N PHE A 46 -10.51 12.43 -1.93
CA PHE A 46 -10.92 11.13 -2.44
C PHE A 46 -9.76 10.16 -2.65
N LEU A 47 -10.03 8.87 -2.41
CA LEU A 47 -9.01 7.81 -2.49
C LEU A 47 -9.29 6.74 -3.56
N SER A 48 -10.38 6.88 -4.33
CA SER A 48 -10.81 5.87 -5.30
C SER A 48 -11.36 6.47 -6.58
N PRO A 49 -10.97 5.95 -7.78
CA PRO A 49 -11.59 6.28 -9.06
C PRO A 49 -13.09 6.00 -9.13
N LYS A 50 -13.64 5.21 -8.20
CA LYS A 50 -15.08 4.89 -8.17
C LYS A 50 -15.92 6.07 -7.72
N ASP A 51 -15.33 7.02 -7.01
CA ASP A 51 -16.01 8.19 -6.45
C ASP A 51 -16.01 9.39 -7.41
N GLU A 52 -15.73 9.17 -8.71
CA GLU A 52 -15.74 10.20 -9.74
C GLU A 52 -17.04 11.03 -9.76
N SER A 53 -18.21 10.40 -9.56
CA SER A 53 -19.48 11.13 -9.54
C SER A 53 -19.54 12.12 -8.39
N LYS A 54 -19.18 11.67 -7.17
CA LYS A 54 -19.15 12.52 -5.97
C LYS A 54 -18.15 13.66 -6.11
N LEU A 55 -16.99 13.39 -6.72
CA LEU A 55 -16.02 14.45 -7.01
C LEU A 55 -16.64 15.55 -7.88
N ASN A 56 -17.45 15.20 -8.88
CA ASN A 56 -18.16 16.19 -9.69
C ASN A 56 -19.15 16.98 -8.85
N ASP A 57 -19.97 16.32 -8.03
CA ASP A 57 -20.97 16.97 -7.17
C ASP A 57 -20.33 18.04 -6.25
N PHE A 58 -19.19 17.71 -5.63
CA PHE A 58 -18.44 18.64 -4.79
C PHE A 58 -17.83 19.79 -5.60
N LYS A 59 -17.28 19.50 -6.78
CA LYS A 59 -16.68 20.52 -7.65
C LYS A 59 -17.72 21.49 -8.21
N GLU A 60 -18.90 20.99 -8.59
CA GLU A 60 -20.06 21.80 -8.99
C GLU A 60 -20.55 22.69 -7.85
N SER A 61 -20.39 22.25 -6.61
CA SER A 61 -20.69 23.04 -5.40
C SER A 61 -19.56 24.00 -4.98
N GLY A 62 -18.48 24.11 -5.77
CA GLY A 62 -17.35 25.01 -5.49
C GLY A 62 -16.35 24.51 -4.44
N VAL A 63 -16.49 23.29 -3.93
CA VAL A 63 -15.60 22.69 -2.94
C VAL A 63 -14.28 22.26 -3.60
N LYS A 64 -13.14 22.50 -2.93
CA LYS A 64 -11.82 22.08 -3.43
C LYS A 64 -11.67 20.57 -3.34
N THR A 65 -11.14 19.95 -4.40
CA THR A 65 -11.05 18.50 -4.54
C THR A 65 -9.60 18.03 -4.55
N VAL A 66 -9.31 17.03 -3.72
CA VAL A 66 -7.99 16.37 -3.65
C VAL A 66 -8.14 14.88 -3.98
N VAL A 67 -7.21 14.31 -4.72
CA VAL A 67 -7.18 12.87 -5.02
C VAL A 67 -5.83 12.27 -4.66
N SER A 68 -5.80 11.27 -3.78
CA SER A 68 -4.60 10.44 -3.53
C SER A 68 -4.58 9.25 -4.48
N ALA A 69 -3.58 9.20 -5.35
CA ALA A 69 -3.42 8.14 -6.37
C ALA A 69 -2.22 7.23 -6.08
N PHE A 70 -2.32 5.96 -6.46
CA PHE A 70 -1.25 4.93 -6.42
C PHE A 70 -0.81 4.40 -5.07
N TYR A 71 -1.48 4.78 -3.99
CA TYR A 71 -1.15 4.25 -2.65
C TYR A 71 -1.75 2.86 -2.38
N ALA A 72 -2.75 2.42 -3.14
CA ALA A 72 -3.58 1.26 -2.83
C ALA A 72 -3.92 0.43 -4.09
N GLU A 73 -2.89 0.02 -4.84
CA GLU A 73 -3.08 -0.60 -6.16
C GLU A 73 -3.46 -2.09 -6.12
N HIS A 74 -3.28 -2.77 -4.98
CA HIS A 74 -3.81 -4.12 -4.79
C HIS A 74 -5.27 -4.10 -4.34
N ASP A 75 -5.78 -2.96 -3.87
CA ASP A 75 -7.17 -2.75 -3.50
C ASP A 75 -8.09 -2.60 -4.72
N PRO A 76 -8.98 -3.59 -5.01
CA PRO A 76 -9.87 -3.51 -6.16
C PRO A 76 -10.93 -2.39 -6.07
N ASP A 77 -11.09 -1.80 -4.89
CA ASP A 77 -11.98 -0.67 -4.62
C ASP A 77 -11.23 0.67 -4.58
N ALA A 78 -9.90 0.72 -4.55
CA ALA A 78 -9.11 1.96 -4.56
C ALA A 78 -8.14 2.12 -5.75
N ARG A 79 -7.70 1.03 -6.40
CA ARG A 79 -6.67 1.06 -7.45
C ARG A 79 -6.98 1.99 -8.62
N PHE A 80 -5.95 2.69 -9.09
CA PHE A 80 -5.99 3.57 -10.27
C PHE A 80 -5.49 2.87 -11.53
N LEU A 81 -4.61 1.90 -11.36
CA LEU A 81 -3.87 1.23 -12.42
C LEU A 81 -4.55 -0.06 -12.88
N HIS A 82 -4.26 -0.37 -14.14
CA HIS A 82 -4.41 -1.68 -14.73
C HIS A 82 -3.04 -2.18 -15.17
N VAL A 83 -2.70 -3.39 -14.74
CA VAL A 83 -1.50 -4.11 -15.14
C VAL A 83 -1.82 -4.89 -16.40
N GLY A 84 -1.27 -4.43 -17.52
CA GLY A 84 -1.38 -5.10 -18.82
C GLY A 84 -0.31 -6.17 -19.03
N ARG A 85 -0.26 -6.72 -20.24
CA ARG A 85 0.76 -7.72 -20.64
C ARG A 85 2.17 -7.21 -20.33
N LYS A 86 3.04 -8.11 -19.87
CA LYS A 86 4.45 -7.82 -19.50
C LYS A 86 4.59 -6.75 -18.41
N GLY A 87 3.58 -6.58 -17.55
CA GLY A 87 3.63 -5.65 -16.42
C GLY A 87 3.44 -4.18 -16.77
N LYS A 88 2.96 -3.86 -17.98
CA LYS A 88 2.75 -2.45 -18.38
C LYS A 88 1.62 -1.81 -17.57
N LEU A 89 1.95 -0.77 -16.81
CA LEU A 89 1.00 0.01 -16.02
C LEU A 89 0.23 1.00 -16.90
N THR A 90 -1.10 1.07 -16.73
CA THR A 90 -1.96 2.03 -17.43
C THR A 90 -3.07 2.55 -16.51
N LEU A 91 -3.49 3.80 -16.68
CA LEU A 91 -4.62 4.36 -15.93
C LEU A 91 -5.95 3.81 -16.43
N SER A 92 -6.85 3.45 -15.51
CA SER A 92 -8.23 3.14 -15.85
C SER A 92 -8.96 4.36 -16.42
N ARG A 93 -10.02 4.14 -17.21
CA ARG A 93 -10.82 5.22 -17.81
C ARG A 93 -11.40 6.18 -16.76
N LYS A 94 -11.87 5.63 -15.62
CA LYS A 94 -12.38 6.43 -14.48
C LYS A 94 -11.26 7.22 -13.81
N ALA A 95 -10.11 6.59 -13.58
CA ALA A 95 -8.95 7.26 -13.00
C ALA A 95 -8.51 8.47 -13.84
N LYS A 96 -8.40 8.31 -15.16
CA LYS A 96 -8.04 9.43 -16.07
C LYS A 96 -8.99 10.63 -15.93
N ARG A 97 -10.30 10.38 -15.95
CA ARG A 97 -11.30 11.46 -15.84
C ARG A 97 -11.30 12.12 -14.47
N MET A 98 -11.18 11.34 -13.40
CA MET A 98 -11.16 11.86 -12.04
C MET A 98 -9.92 12.71 -11.78
N LEU A 99 -8.75 12.22 -12.18
CA LEU A 99 -7.49 12.96 -12.05
C LEU A 99 -7.48 14.25 -12.87
N ALA A 100 -8.03 14.24 -14.08
CA ALA A 100 -8.14 15.44 -14.92
C ALA A 100 -9.03 16.54 -14.30
N LYS A 101 -9.90 16.19 -13.33
CA LYS A 101 -10.83 17.12 -12.69
C LYS A 101 -10.39 17.55 -11.29
N ALA A 102 -9.45 16.86 -10.65
CA ALA A 102 -9.02 17.19 -9.30
C ALA A 102 -8.31 18.55 -9.26
N ASP A 103 -8.50 19.32 -8.19
CA ASP A 103 -7.78 20.58 -7.98
C ASP A 103 -6.34 20.31 -7.50
N LEU A 104 -6.14 19.19 -6.80
CA LEU A 104 -4.84 18.66 -6.40
C LEU A 104 -4.81 17.13 -6.48
N ILE A 105 -3.72 16.59 -6.98
CA ILE A 105 -3.41 15.15 -6.95
C ILE A 105 -2.22 14.95 -6.03
N THR A 106 -2.33 14.00 -5.09
CA THR A 106 -1.21 13.54 -4.28
C THR A 106 -0.75 12.16 -4.72
N VAL A 107 0.57 11.95 -4.76
CA VAL A 107 1.20 10.69 -5.15
C VAL A 107 2.35 10.30 -4.22
N PRO A 108 2.69 9.01 -4.11
CA PRO A 108 3.67 8.51 -3.14
C PRO A 108 5.13 8.72 -3.54
N SER A 109 5.42 9.16 -4.77
CA SER A 109 6.78 9.15 -5.32
C SER A 109 6.93 10.14 -6.46
N GLN A 110 8.17 10.54 -6.75
CA GLN A 110 8.47 11.38 -7.91
C GLN A 110 8.21 10.62 -9.23
N LYS A 111 8.54 9.33 -9.30
CA LYS A 111 8.21 8.51 -10.47
C LYS A 111 6.71 8.45 -10.76
N ALA A 112 5.87 8.48 -9.72
CA ALA A 112 4.42 8.56 -9.90
C ALA A 112 3.98 9.90 -10.51
N VAL A 113 4.64 11.00 -10.18
CA VAL A 113 4.43 12.30 -10.85
C VAL A 113 4.75 12.17 -12.34
N ASP A 114 5.94 11.65 -12.66
CA ASP A 114 6.42 11.52 -14.03
C ASP A 114 5.49 10.60 -14.86
N PHE A 115 5.03 9.50 -14.25
CA PHE A 115 4.05 8.61 -14.88
C PHE A 115 2.72 9.30 -15.19
N LEU A 116 2.18 10.12 -14.29
CA LEU A 116 0.96 10.88 -14.54
C LEU A 116 1.15 11.94 -15.64
N ARG A 117 2.30 12.63 -15.65
CA ARG A 117 2.65 13.57 -16.71
C ARG A 117 2.75 12.89 -18.07
N PHE A 118 3.42 11.75 -18.13
CA PHE A 118 3.48 10.91 -19.33
C PHE A 118 2.08 10.45 -19.79
N CYS A 119 1.17 10.18 -18.85
CA CYS A 119 -0.23 9.86 -19.13
C CYS A 119 -1.08 11.05 -19.58
N GLY A 120 -0.52 12.27 -19.66
CA GLY A 120 -1.22 13.49 -20.08
C GLY A 120 -2.03 14.17 -18.98
N VAL A 121 -1.80 13.85 -17.71
CA VAL A 121 -2.45 14.55 -16.59
C VAL A 121 -1.75 15.90 -16.37
N SER A 122 -2.47 17.00 -16.61
CA SER A 122 -1.95 18.37 -16.53
C SER A 122 -2.22 19.07 -15.20
N GLY A 123 -3.08 18.53 -14.34
CA GLY A 123 -3.43 19.12 -13.03
C GLY A 123 -2.24 19.30 -12.08
N ARG A 124 -2.45 19.95 -10.95
CA ARG A 124 -1.42 20.06 -9.90
C ARG A 124 -1.17 18.67 -9.28
N ILE A 125 0.08 18.22 -9.30
CA ILE A 125 0.49 16.92 -8.76
C ILE A 125 1.60 17.18 -7.75
N GLU A 126 1.45 16.67 -6.53
CA GLU A 126 2.38 16.87 -5.44
C GLU A 126 2.74 15.54 -4.80
N VAL A 127 4.00 15.39 -4.39
CA VAL A 127 4.42 14.22 -3.63
C VAL A 127 3.94 14.36 -2.18
N LEU A 128 3.25 13.33 -1.69
CA LEU A 128 2.91 13.12 -0.30
C LEU A 128 3.35 11.71 0.09
N LEU A 129 4.51 11.61 0.74
CA LEU A 129 4.99 10.34 1.26
C LEU A 129 4.04 9.83 2.34
N MET A 130 3.70 8.56 2.30
CA MET A 130 2.72 8.00 3.22
C MET A 130 3.36 7.78 4.60
N PRO A 131 2.85 8.42 5.67
CA PRO A 131 3.45 8.25 6.98
C PRO A 131 3.06 6.90 7.58
N LEU A 132 3.96 6.38 8.41
CA LEU A 132 3.70 5.23 9.26
C LEU A 132 2.93 5.66 10.50
N LEU A 133 1.86 4.93 10.79
CA LEU A 133 1.07 5.15 11.98
C LEU A 133 1.86 4.74 13.25
N PRO A 134 1.73 5.46 14.38
CA PRO A 134 2.58 5.26 15.56
C PRO A 134 2.49 3.86 16.16
N TYR A 135 1.35 3.18 15.99
CA TYR A 135 1.19 1.80 16.45
C TYR A 135 2.21 0.84 15.81
N MET A 136 2.76 1.16 14.63
CA MET A 136 3.80 0.34 13.97
C MET A 136 5.14 0.38 14.71
N THR A 137 5.42 1.45 15.44
CA THR A 137 6.67 1.62 16.19
C THR A 137 6.50 1.41 17.68
N GLN A 138 5.28 1.57 18.21
CA GLN A 138 4.97 1.60 19.64
C GLN A 138 4.11 0.43 20.13
N GLU A 139 3.82 -0.57 19.29
CA GLU A 139 2.96 -1.69 19.70
C GLU A 139 3.56 -2.50 20.86
N PRO A 140 2.75 -2.83 21.88
CA PRO A 140 3.23 -3.58 23.04
C PRO A 140 3.59 -5.04 22.66
N PRO A 141 4.57 -5.67 23.33
CA PRO A 141 5.12 -6.97 22.93
C PRO A 141 4.09 -8.11 22.78
N HIS A 142 3.01 -8.10 23.55
CA HIS A 142 1.98 -9.15 23.50
C HIS A 142 1.17 -9.12 22.19
N LYS A 143 0.92 -7.95 21.59
CA LYS A 143 0.25 -7.84 20.30
C LYS A 143 1.13 -8.35 19.16
N ARG A 144 2.45 -8.16 19.27
CA ARG A 144 3.44 -8.64 18.30
C ARG A 144 3.52 -10.17 18.21
N LYS A 145 3.08 -10.89 19.25
CA LYS A 145 3.10 -12.37 19.29
C LYS A 145 1.76 -13.04 18.98
N ALA A 146 0.68 -12.27 18.84
CA ALA A 146 -0.65 -12.84 18.60
C ALA A 146 -0.75 -13.58 17.26
N GLY A 147 -0.12 -13.04 16.23
CA GLY A 147 0.01 -13.63 14.90
C GLY A 147 0.87 -14.89 14.90
N GLU A 148 1.98 -14.92 15.64
CA GLU A 148 2.82 -16.12 15.77
C GLU A 148 2.00 -17.30 16.29
N SER A 149 1.24 -17.07 17.36
CA SER A 149 0.36 -18.09 17.95
C SER A 149 -0.77 -18.48 17.00
N TYR A 150 -1.44 -17.50 16.39
CA TYR A 150 -2.58 -17.73 15.50
C TYR A 150 -2.19 -18.51 14.23
N PHE A 151 -1.02 -18.22 13.66
CA PHE A 151 -0.50 -18.85 12.44
C PHE A 151 0.44 -20.04 12.73
N ALA A 152 0.60 -20.40 14.00
CA ALA A 152 1.48 -21.47 14.47
C ALA A 152 2.92 -21.32 13.93
N ILE A 153 3.48 -20.11 14.03
CA ILE A 153 4.86 -19.79 13.65
C ILE A 153 5.78 -20.12 14.82
N MET A 154 6.76 -20.96 14.55
CA MET A 154 7.73 -21.39 15.56
C MET A 154 9.00 -20.53 15.50
N PRO A 155 9.75 -20.42 16.61
CA PRO A 155 11.07 -19.81 16.60
C PRO A 155 11.97 -20.48 15.55
N GLY A 156 12.55 -19.67 14.66
CA GLY A 156 13.42 -20.13 13.58
C GLY A 156 12.71 -20.39 12.24
N ASP A 157 11.38 -20.35 12.19
CA ASP A 157 10.65 -20.44 10.92
C ASP A 157 11.06 -19.30 9.98
N LYS A 158 11.33 -19.64 8.72
CA LYS A 158 11.52 -18.65 7.65
C LYS A 158 10.15 -18.22 7.15
N VAL A 159 9.73 -17.01 7.49
CA VAL A 159 8.38 -16.49 7.19
C VAL A 159 8.44 -15.38 6.15
N CYS A 160 7.73 -15.59 5.03
CA CYS A 160 7.53 -14.62 3.96
C CYS A 160 6.05 -14.18 3.92
N VAL A 161 5.80 -12.87 3.95
CA VAL A 161 4.44 -12.32 3.90
C VAL A 161 4.17 -11.71 2.52
N CYS A 162 2.96 -11.90 2.03
CA CYS A 162 2.48 -11.34 0.77
C CYS A 162 1.09 -10.75 0.97
N LEU A 163 0.84 -9.60 0.37
CA LEU A 163 -0.48 -8.98 0.32
C LEU A 163 -0.88 -8.80 -1.14
N GLY A 164 -2.15 -9.04 -1.46
CA GLY A 164 -2.58 -8.86 -2.85
C GLY A 164 -4.05 -9.10 -3.12
N SER A 165 -4.36 -9.35 -4.38
CA SER A 165 -5.72 -9.61 -4.86
C SER A 165 -5.83 -11.01 -5.45
N PHE A 166 -6.87 -11.77 -5.07
CA PHE A 166 -7.16 -13.07 -5.70
C PHE A 166 -7.49 -12.96 -7.21
N LYS A 167 -7.73 -11.74 -7.70
CA LYS A 167 -7.95 -11.48 -9.13
C LYS A 167 -6.64 -11.40 -9.92
N ASN A 168 -5.50 -11.19 -9.26
CA ASN A 168 -4.21 -11.18 -9.94
C ASN A 168 -3.69 -12.63 -10.08
N ARG A 169 -3.98 -13.25 -11.23
CA ARG A 169 -3.56 -14.63 -11.53
C ARG A 169 -2.06 -14.75 -11.77
N GLU A 170 -1.46 -13.76 -12.42
CA GLU A 170 -0.03 -13.79 -12.74
C GLU A 170 0.81 -13.65 -11.46
N GLY A 171 0.44 -12.73 -10.56
CA GLY A 171 1.12 -12.58 -9.27
C GLY A 171 0.96 -13.81 -8.37
N LEU A 172 -0.24 -14.41 -8.32
CA LEU A 172 -0.46 -15.66 -7.60
C LEU A 172 0.39 -16.81 -8.17
N LYS A 173 0.51 -16.90 -9.50
CA LYS A 173 1.39 -17.89 -10.15
C LYS A 173 2.86 -17.65 -9.80
N GLY A 174 3.32 -16.39 -9.84
CA GLY A 174 4.68 -16.04 -9.42
C GLY A 174 4.96 -16.44 -7.98
N LEU A 175 3.99 -16.21 -7.07
CA LEU A 175 4.07 -16.65 -5.69
C LEU A 175 4.17 -18.18 -5.56
N GLU A 176 3.30 -18.93 -6.24
CA GLU A 176 3.32 -20.40 -6.24
C GLU A 176 4.65 -20.95 -6.77
N GLU A 177 5.20 -20.34 -7.82
CA GLU A 177 6.50 -20.71 -8.39
C GLU A 177 7.65 -20.42 -7.42
N THR A 178 7.66 -19.25 -6.77
CA THR A 178 8.66 -18.91 -5.75
C THR A 178 8.56 -19.84 -4.54
N ALA A 179 7.34 -20.14 -4.07
CA ALA A 179 7.12 -21.04 -2.94
C ALA A 179 7.60 -22.47 -3.22
N ARG A 180 7.45 -22.95 -4.46
CA ARG A 180 7.97 -24.26 -4.89
C ARG A 180 9.50 -24.34 -4.87
N LEU A 181 10.17 -23.22 -5.11
CA LEU A 181 11.64 -23.13 -5.11
C LEU A 181 12.23 -23.01 -3.70
N LEU A 182 11.41 -22.66 -2.69
CA LEU A 182 11.82 -22.45 -1.30
C LEU A 182 10.95 -23.28 -0.35
N PRO A 183 11.06 -24.63 -0.37
CA PRO A 183 10.20 -25.51 0.42
C PRO A 183 10.37 -25.36 1.94
N ASP A 184 11.48 -24.79 2.39
CA ASP A 184 11.80 -24.50 3.79
C ASP A 184 11.28 -23.12 4.27
N VAL A 185 10.70 -22.32 3.38
CA VAL A 185 10.12 -21.01 3.69
C VAL A 185 8.59 -21.12 3.71
N ARG A 186 7.97 -20.62 4.78
CA ARG A 186 6.52 -20.53 4.93
C ARG A 186 6.01 -19.21 4.35
N PHE A 187 5.21 -19.31 3.29
CA PHE A 187 4.60 -18.16 2.61
C PHE A 187 3.19 -17.92 3.15
N TYR A 188 2.88 -16.67 3.49
CA TYR A 188 1.57 -16.25 3.97
C TYR A 188 1.00 -15.18 3.06
N PHE A 189 0.02 -15.55 2.23
CA PHE A 189 -0.67 -14.63 1.33
C PHE A 189 -2.00 -14.17 1.92
N PHE A 190 -2.20 -12.85 1.97
CA PHE A 190 -3.47 -12.23 2.36
C PHE A 190 -4.12 -11.58 1.16
N GLY A 191 -5.26 -12.11 0.75
CA GLY A 191 -5.96 -11.67 -0.46
C GLY A 191 -7.28 -10.96 -0.19
N ALA A 192 -7.52 -9.86 -0.88
CA ALA A 192 -8.86 -9.29 -1.04
C ALA A 192 -9.75 -10.19 -1.91
N THR A 193 -10.92 -10.59 -1.39
CA THR A 193 -11.90 -11.41 -2.12
C THR A 193 -13.28 -10.77 -2.19
N LYS A 194 -14.00 -11.00 -3.30
CA LYS A 194 -15.44 -10.74 -3.41
C LYS A 194 -16.30 -12.02 -3.34
N HIS A 195 -15.74 -13.25 -3.43
CA HIS A 195 -16.50 -14.49 -3.66
C HIS A 195 -15.91 -15.78 -3.01
N ALA A 196 -16.66 -16.89 -3.11
CA ALA A 196 -16.30 -18.26 -2.73
C ALA A 196 -15.00 -18.81 -3.37
N PHE A 197 -14.49 -18.12 -4.39
CA PHE A 197 -13.25 -18.44 -5.11
C PHE A 197 -12.02 -18.60 -4.19
N SER A 198 -11.96 -17.86 -3.07
CA SER A 198 -10.84 -18.02 -2.12
C SER A 198 -10.84 -19.40 -1.48
N ALA A 199 -11.99 -20.01 -1.18
CA ALA A 199 -12.02 -21.32 -0.54
C ALA A 199 -11.55 -22.44 -1.48
N SER A 200 -11.99 -22.43 -2.75
CA SER A 200 -11.54 -23.39 -3.76
C SER A 200 -10.07 -23.23 -4.11
N TYR A 201 -9.59 -21.98 -4.21
CA TYR A 201 -8.19 -21.69 -4.49
C TYR A 201 -7.29 -22.08 -3.30
N ASN A 202 -7.66 -21.71 -2.08
CA ASN A 202 -6.95 -22.13 -0.87
C ASN A 202 -6.88 -23.66 -0.76
N LEU A 203 -7.97 -24.36 -1.07
CA LEU A 203 -7.99 -25.82 -1.07
C LEU A 203 -7.07 -26.40 -2.16
N ALA A 204 -7.03 -25.80 -3.35
CA ALA A 204 -6.14 -26.23 -4.42
C ALA A 204 -4.66 -26.01 -4.07
N VAL A 205 -4.32 -24.84 -3.51
CA VAL A 205 -2.95 -24.50 -3.10
C VAL A 205 -2.49 -25.36 -1.92
N SER A 206 -3.31 -25.50 -0.88
CA SER A 206 -2.94 -26.34 0.29
C SER A 206 -2.74 -27.82 -0.07
N ARG A 207 -3.38 -28.30 -1.13
CA ARG A 207 -3.15 -29.65 -1.67
C ARG A 207 -1.85 -29.77 -2.48
N SER A 208 -1.34 -28.67 -3.03
CA SER A 208 -0.17 -28.69 -3.94
C SER A 208 1.12 -28.18 -3.30
N LEU A 209 1.05 -27.31 -2.29
CA LEU A 209 2.18 -26.67 -1.62
C LEU A 209 1.90 -26.58 -0.11
N SER A 210 2.59 -27.40 0.70
CA SER A 210 2.43 -27.43 2.16
C SER A 210 2.99 -26.19 2.85
N ASN A 211 3.93 -25.50 2.21
CA ASN A 211 4.60 -24.30 2.72
C ASN A 211 3.93 -22.99 2.28
N MET A 212 2.83 -23.05 1.52
CA MET A 212 2.08 -21.88 1.06
C MET A 212 0.70 -21.81 1.73
N HIS A 213 0.51 -20.79 2.55
CA HIS A 213 -0.71 -20.55 3.30
C HIS A 213 -1.45 -19.33 2.73
N VAL A 214 -2.69 -19.54 2.34
CA VAL A 214 -3.49 -18.53 1.64
C VAL A 214 -4.70 -18.17 2.48
N TYR A 215 -4.81 -16.90 2.83
CA TYR A 215 -5.84 -16.37 3.72
C TYR A 215 -6.65 -15.27 3.04
N ARG A 216 -7.88 -15.11 3.51
CA ARG A 216 -8.60 -13.84 3.32
C ARG A 216 -7.91 -12.77 4.16
N LEU A 217 -8.19 -11.50 3.85
CA LEU A 217 -7.76 -10.40 4.72
C LEU A 217 -8.13 -10.69 6.17
N THR A 218 -7.14 -10.56 7.05
CA THR A 218 -7.26 -10.75 8.49
C THR A 218 -7.32 -9.40 9.20
N SER A 219 -7.56 -9.40 10.52
CA SER A 219 -7.53 -8.16 11.29
C SER A 219 -6.17 -7.48 11.16
N GLY A 220 -6.16 -6.14 11.18
CA GLY A 220 -4.91 -5.39 11.07
C GLY A 220 -3.90 -5.76 12.15
N ASP A 221 -4.34 -6.11 13.37
CA ASP A 221 -3.47 -6.56 14.47
C ASP A 221 -2.76 -7.90 14.11
N LEU A 222 -3.48 -8.88 13.55
CA LEU A 222 -2.89 -10.17 13.16
C LEU A 222 -1.91 -10.03 11.98
N PHE A 223 -2.25 -9.21 10.98
CA PHE A 223 -1.36 -8.95 9.85
C PHE A 223 -0.05 -8.27 10.28
N ARG A 224 -0.13 -7.27 11.17
CA ARG A 224 1.05 -6.57 11.70
C ARG A 224 1.92 -7.46 12.58
N SER A 225 1.30 -8.25 13.45
CA SER A 225 2.04 -9.24 14.24
C SER A 225 2.81 -10.21 13.34
N LEU A 226 2.19 -10.66 12.26
CA LEU A 226 2.86 -11.53 11.30
C LEU A 226 4.01 -10.82 10.56
N LEU A 227 3.83 -9.56 10.14
CA LEU A 227 4.93 -8.76 9.56
C LEU A 227 6.11 -8.64 10.53
N SER A 228 5.85 -8.48 11.83
CA SER A 228 6.92 -8.38 12.83
C SER A 228 7.72 -9.66 13.03
N SER A 229 7.16 -10.81 12.66
CA SER A 229 7.84 -12.12 12.69
C SER A 229 8.47 -12.48 11.34
N ALA A 230 8.18 -11.73 10.28
CA ALA A 230 8.65 -12.02 8.93
C ALA A 230 9.96 -11.30 8.63
N LYS A 231 10.92 -12.03 8.03
CA LYS A 231 12.15 -11.41 7.50
C LYS A 231 11.99 -10.89 6.08
N ALA A 232 10.95 -11.33 5.37
CA ALA A 232 10.71 -10.93 3.99
C ALA A 232 9.24 -10.60 3.72
N TYR A 233 9.06 -9.59 2.89
CA TYR A 233 7.80 -9.19 2.28
C TYR A 233 7.93 -9.27 0.76
N LEU A 234 7.09 -10.08 0.13
CA LEU A 234 7.13 -10.30 -1.32
C LEU A 234 5.93 -9.62 -1.98
N VAL A 235 6.23 -8.66 -2.85
CA VAL A 235 5.26 -8.04 -3.76
C VAL A 235 5.28 -8.81 -5.07
N THR A 236 4.16 -9.44 -5.40
CA THR A 236 4.07 -10.39 -6.53
C THR A 236 3.60 -9.73 -7.83
N ASP A 237 3.48 -8.41 -7.86
CA ASP A 237 2.89 -7.62 -8.95
C ASP A 237 3.76 -6.38 -9.19
N PRO A 238 3.99 -5.94 -10.44
CA PRO A 238 4.56 -4.62 -10.72
C PRO A 238 3.71 -3.43 -10.21
N ALA A 239 2.42 -3.63 -9.93
CA ALA A 239 1.60 -2.62 -9.25
C ALA A 239 2.19 -2.30 -7.86
N PRO A 240 2.34 -1.01 -7.51
CA PRO A 240 3.04 -0.67 -6.29
C PRO A 240 2.22 -0.91 -5.01
N ASP A 241 2.89 -1.34 -3.94
CA ASP A 241 2.32 -1.47 -2.58
C ASP A 241 3.07 -0.55 -1.59
N PHE A 242 2.83 0.76 -1.67
CA PHE A 242 3.55 1.69 -0.81
C PHE A 242 3.24 1.53 0.69
N ILE A 243 2.02 1.09 1.03
CA ILE A 243 1.59 0.99 2.43
C ILE A 243 2.11 -0.31 3.06
N GLY A 244 1.93 -1.46 2.40
CA GLY A 244 2.45 -2.74 2.86
C GLY A 244 3.97 -2.77 2.91
N MET A 245 4.64 -2.21 1.88
CA MET A 245 6.11 -2.11 1.89
C MET A 245 6.62 -1.21 3.00
N GLY A 246 6.00 -0.05 3.22
CA GLY A 246 6.37 0.85 4.32
C GLY A 246 6.29 0.15 5.68
N GLU A 247 5.22 -0.61 5.92
CA GLU A 247 5.05 -1.38 7.16
C GLU A 247 6.03 -2.55 7.29
N ALA A 248 6.31 -3.26 6.20
CA ALA A 248 7.31 -4.33 6.17
C ALA A 248 8.71 -3.79 6.50
N MET A 249 9.12 -2.70 5.84
CA MET A 249 10.41 -2.05 6.12
C MET A 249 10.48 -1.57 7.58
N ALA A 250 9.41 -0.96 8.10
CA ALA A 250 9.36 -0.53 9.49
C ALA A 250 9.49 -1.69 10.49
N SER A 251 9.03 -2.88 10.10
CA SER A 251 9.11 -4.12 10.85
C SER A 251 10.44 -4.86 10.68
N SER A 252 11.42 -4.24 10.00
CA SER A 252 12.72 -4.84 9.69
C SER A 252 12.62 -6.09 8.80
N SER A 253 11.64 -6.12 7.91
CA SER A 253 11.56 -7.09 6.83
C SER A 253 12.21 -6.53 5.56
N SER A 254 12.92 -7.39 4.82
CA SER A 254 13.35 -7.07 3.45
C SER A 254 12.15 -7.06 2.50
N VAL A 255 12.15 -6.16 1.53
CA VAL A 255 11.11 -6.09 0.49
C VAL A 255 11.67 -6.56 -0.84
N VAL A 256 11.06 -7.62 -1.38
CA VAL A 256 11.36 -8.17 -2.71
C VAL A 256 10.15 -7.95 -3.62
N VAL A 257 10.36 -7.40 -4.80
CA VAL A 257 9.30 -7.12 -5.79
C VAL A 257 9.54 -7.95 -7.03
N ILE A 258 8.55 -8.72 -7.46
CA ILE A 258 8.56 -9.40 -8.77
C ILE A 258 8.07 -8.40 -9.83
N GLY A 259 8.98 -7.94 -10.67
CA GLY A 259 8.76 -6.94 -11.69
C GLY A 259 10.04 -6.19 -12.04
N SER A 260 9.97 -5.23 -12.96
CA SER A 260 11.12 -4.38 -13.29
C SER A 260 11.07 -3.05 -12.56
N LYS A 261 12.24 -2.56 -12.14
CA LYS A 261 12.37 -1.25 -11.47
C LYS A 261 11.92 -0.11 -12.38
N GLU A 262 12.14 -0.25 -13.68
CA GLU A 262 11.81 0.74 -14.72
C GLU A 262 10.31 0.82 -14.98
N ALA A 263 9.59 -0.30 -14.90
CA ALA A 263 8.14 -0.33 -15.08
C ALA A 263 7.37 -0.01 -13.79
N SER A 264 8.06 0.04 -12.65
CA SER A 264 7.46 0.34 -11.35
C SER A 264 7.35 1.85 -11.08
N LEU A 265 6.51 2.21 -10.12
CA LEU A 265 6.37 3.60 -9.64
C LEU A 265 7.26 3.93 -8.44
N TYR A 266 8.22 3.07 -8.09
CA TYR A 266 9.09 3.26 -6.93
C TYR A 266 10.30 4.17 -7.26
N ASP A 267 10.54 5.16 -6.42
CA ASP A 267 11.70 6.06 -6.54
C ASP A 267 13.03 5.32 -6.37
N GLU A 268 14.10 5.89 -6.95
CA GLU A 268 15.42 5.25 -6.96
C GLU A 268 16.01 5.01 -5.57
N GLY A 269 15.70 5.89 -4.60
CA GLY A 269 16.15 5.80 -3.22
C GLY A 269 15.37 4.83 -2.32
N LEU A 270 14.34 4.14 -2.86
CA LEU A 270 13.61 3.14 -2.09
C LEU A 270 14.43 1.87 -1.94
N VAL A 271 14.72 1.48 -0.69
CA VAL A 271 15.56 0.31 -0.37
C VAL A 271 14.71 -0.97 -0.49
N CYS A 272 14.59 -1.48 -1.71
CA CYS A 272 13.94 -2.75 -2.03
C CYS A 272 14.66 -3.46 -3.19
N SER A 273 14.51 -4.78 -3.27
CA SER A 273 15.12 -5.60 -4.32
C SER A 273 14.08 -5.95 -5.39
N PHE A 274 14.49 -5.93 -6.65
CA PHE A 274 13.64 -6.29 -7.78
C PHE A 274 14.09 -7.63 -8.37
N ALA A 275 13.13 -8.52 -8.59
CA ALA A 275 13.29 -9.80 -9.25
C ALA A 275 12.52 -9.78 -10.57
N LYS A 276 13.15 -10.22 -11.67
CA LYS A 276 12.48 -10.30 -12.97
C LYS A 276 11.42 -11.41 -12.99
N ASP A 277 11.62 -12.47 -12.22
CA ASP A 277 10.75 -13.64 -12.15
C ASP A 277 10.83 -14.35 -10.79
N ALA A 278 10.09 -15.45 -10.68
CA ALA A 278 10.02 -16.26 -9.47
C ALA A 278 11.36 -16.90 -9.05
N LYS A 279 12.26 -17.17 -10.01
CA LYS A 279 13.58 -17.77 -9.73
C LYS A 279 14.51 -16.74 -9.11
N GLU A 280 14.57 -15.55 -9.69
CA GLU A 280 15.35 -14.45 -9.12
C GLU A 280 14.80 -14.03 -7.76
N ALA A 281 13.46 -14.03 -7.58
CA ALA A 281 12.85 -13.78 -6.29
C ALA A 281 13.26 -14.83 -5.24
N ALA A 282 13.32 -16.11 -5.61
CA ALA A 282 13.76 -17.16 -4.70
C ALA A 282 15.23 -16.96 -4.27
N VAL A 283 16.12 -16.57 -5.18
CA VAL A 283 17.52 -16.25 -4.87
C VAL A 283 17.62 -15.08 -3.88
N LEU A 284 16.90 -13.99 -4.14
CA LEU A 284 16.90 -12.82 -3.26
C LEU A 284 16.34 -13.14 -1.87
N LEU A 285 15.26 -13.92 -1.80
CA LEU A 285 14.69 -14.36 -0.52
C LEU A 285 15.66 -15.27 0.23
N GLN A 286 16.38 -16.15 -0.45
CA GLN A 286 17.40 -16.99 0.19
C GLN A 286 18.50 -16.12 0.84
N ALA A 287 19.00 -15.10 0.13
CA ALA A 287 19.99 -14.17 0.66
C ALA A 287 19.48 -13.43 1.92
N VAL A 288 18.19 -13.04 1.94
CA VAL A 288 17.54 -12.45 3.13
C VAL A 288 17.57 -13.42 4.32
N TYR A 289 17.21 -14.69 4.11
CA TYR A 289 17.21 -15.68 5.21
C TYR A 289 18.61 -16.12 5.65
N ASN A 290 19.60 -16.00 4.77
CA ASN A 290 21.01 -16.25 5.07
C ASN A 290 21.69 -15.05 5.76
N LEU A 291 20.96 -13.97 6.06
CA LEU A 291 21.48 -12.74 6.70
C LEU A 291 22.45 -11.94 5.82
N GLU A 292 22.40 -12.10 4.50
CA GLU A 292 23.29 -11.40 3.57
C GLU A 292 22.83 -9.95 3.27
N CYS A 293 21.67 -9.56 3.79
CA CYS A 293 21.01 -8.26 3.52
C CYS A 293 20.74 -7.42 4.77
N GLU A 294 21.40 -7.68 5.91
CA GLU A 294 21.06 -7.02 7.18
C GLU A 294 21.24 -5.49 7.14
N GLU A 295 22.29 -4.99 6.48
CA GLU A 295 22.54 -3.55 6.37
C GLU A 295 21.44 -2.82 5.60
N SER A 296 21.02 -3.36 4.45
CA SER A 296 19.95 -2.78 3.63
C SER A 296 18.60 -2.82 4.35
N ILE A 297 18.32 -3.89 5.09
CA ILE A 297 17.13 -4.00 5.95
C ILE A 297 17.13 -2.90 7.04
N MET A 298 18.26 -2.69 7.71
CA MET A 298 18.38 -1.62 8.72
C MET A 298 18.19 -0.23 8.12
N GLN A 299 18.77 0.03 6.94
CA GLN A 299 18.60 1.29 6.23
C GLN A 299 17.14 1.51 5.81
N ALA A 300 16.47 0.49 5.27
CA ALA A 300 15.06 0.53 4.90
C ALA A 300 14.18 0.84 6.11
N ALA A 301 14.42 0.16 7.24
CA ALA A 301 13.70 0.39 8.48
C ALA A 301 13.87 1.81 9.01
N LYS A 302 15.09 2.35 8.97
CA LYS A 302 15.37 3.74 9.38
C LYS A 302 14.63 4.74 8.48
N SER A 303 14.68 4.52 7.16
CA SER A 303 14.00 5.37 6.19
C SER A 303 12.49 5.37 6.41
N ALA A 304 11.88 4.19 6.52
CA ALA A 304 10.45 4.02 6.75
C ALA A 304 10.02 4.69 8.07
N LYS A 305 10.71 4.43 9.18
CA LYS A 305 10.41 5.01 10.51
C LYS A 305 10.55 6.54 10.55
N SER A 306 11.31 7.13 9.63
CA SER A 306 11.44 8.58 9.52
C SER A 306 10.18 9.24 8.92
N GLN A 307 9.32 8.48 8.22
CA GLN A 307 8.04 8.96 7.68
C GLN A 307 6.97 8.99 8.78
N SER A 308 7.09 9.94 9.72
CA SER A 308 6.17 10.05 10.85
C SER A 308 4.86 10.73 10.49
N VAL A 309 3.79 10.45 11.26
CA VAL A 309 2.51 11.17 11.14
C VAL A 309 2.69 12.67 11.25
N ALA A 310 3.60 13.17 12.10
CA ALA A 310 3.88 14.61 12.22
C ALA A 310 4.38 15.22 10.91
N ARG A 311 5.29 14.55 10.18
CA ARG A 311 5.77 15.02 8.87
C ARG A 311 4.66 14.97 7.82
N GLY A 312 3.90 13.87 7.80
CA GLY A 312 2.75 13.75 6.89
C GLY A 312 1.66 14.80 7.17
N ALA A 313 1.41 15.12 8.45
CA ALA A 313 0.47 16.14 8.89
C ALA A 313 0.90 17.54 8.45
N ALA A 314 2.17 17.90 8.67
CA ALA A 314 2.71 19.18 8.21
C ALA A 314 2.58 19.35 6.69
N ARG A 315 2.98 18.33 5.92
CA ARG A 315 2.85 18.36 4.46
C ARG A 315 1.40 18.41 3.99
N LEU A 316 0.51 17.64 4.62
CA LEU A 316 -0.91 17.65 4.27
C LEU A 316 -1.56 19.01 4.56
N SER A 317 -1.21 19.64 5.70
CA SER A 317 -1.68 20.97 6.07
C SER A 317 -1.25 22.04 5.07
N GLU A 318 0.03 22.03 4.67
CA GLU A 318 0.56 22.93 3.64
C GLU A 318 -0.22 22.79 2.32
N LEU A 319 -0.43 21.55 1.88
CA LEU A 319 -1.15 21.25 0.65
C LEU A 319 -2.61 21.74 0.71
N TYR A 320 -3.29 21.53 1.83
CA TYR A 320 -4.65 22.01 2.03
C TYR A 320 -4.74 23.54 2.11
N GLY A 321 -3.89 24.19 2.90
CA GLY A 321 -3.85 25.65 3.02
C GLY A 321 -3.60 26.32 1.66
N SER A 322 -2.69 25.76 0.86
CA SER A 322 -2.41 26.26 -0.49
C SER A 322 -3.59 26.18 -1.47
N LEU A 323 -4.57 25.30 -1.22
CA LEU A 323 -5.81 25.23 -2.01
C LEU A 323 -6.86 26.25 -1.57
N LEU A 324 -6.83 26.63 -0.29
CA LEU A 324 -7.76 27.59 0.31
C LEU A 324 -7.27 29.04 0.20
N GLY A 325 -6.03 29.25 -0.24
CA GLY A 325 -5.42 30.58 -0.33
C GLY A 325 -4.91 31.11 1.02
N GLU A 326 -4.72 30.21 1.99
CA GLU A 326 -4.09 30.52 3.27
C GLU A 326 -2.58 30.55 3.05
N ASN A 327 -2.01 31.74 2.87
CA ASN A 327 -0.57 31.93 2.89
C ASN A 327 -0.08 31.59 4.31
N THR A 328 0.77 30.58 4.44
CA THR A 328 1.56 30.33 5.65
C THR A 328 2.61 31.44 5.82
N HIS A 329 2.16 32.61 6.26
CA HIS A 329 2.99 33.67 6.80
C HIS A 329 2.43 34.02 8.17
N GLU A 330 2.88 33.29 9.19
CA GLU A 330 2.90 33.76 10.57
C GLU A 330 3.91 32.89 11.32
N ASN A 331 5.15 33.38 11.37
CA ASN A 331 6.14 33.22 12.44
C ASN A 331 7.39 34.01 11.99
N GLU A 332 7.29 35.34 12.11
CA GLU A 332 8.43 36.19 12.48
C GLU A 332 8.53 36.20 14.01
#